data_AF-A0A6P0WSL8-F1
#
_entry.id   AF-A0A6P0WSL8-F1
#
_cell.length_a   1.000
_cell.length_b   1.000
_cell.length_c   1.000
_cell.angle_alpha   90.00
_cell.angle_beta   90.00
_cell.angle_gamma   90.00
#
_symmetry.space_group_name_H-M   'P 1'
#
loop_
_entity.id
_entity.type
_entity.pdbx_description
1 polymer ?
#
loop_
_entity_poly.entity_id
_entity_poly.type
_entity_poly.pdbx_seq_one_letter_code
_entity_poly.pdbx_strand_id
1 'polypeptide(L)'
;LHTQHNLLVIEAKNADLARGFTQLAIELIALDQWTTSNEPLLYGAVSTGDVWQFGVLNRERKQIQQDLNLYRVPADLNDLFSSLVAILNNNF
;
A
#
# COMPACT_ATOMS: atom_id res chain seq x y z
N LEU A 1 -14.00 6.20 19.44
CA LEU A 1 -12.59 5.91 19.08
C LEU A 1 -12.53 5.95 17.56
N HIS A 2 -12.07 7.07 16.98
CA HIS A 2 -11.80 7.12 15.54
C HIS A 2 -10.43 6.51 15.32
N THR A 3 -10.36 5.29 14.79
CA THR A 3 -9.12 4.73 14.28
C THR A 3 -8.79 5.46 12.97
N GLN A 4 -7.63 6.12 12.92
CA GLN A 4 -7.12 6.74 11.70
C GLN A 4 -6.30 5.69 10.92
N HIS A 5 -6.98 4.90 10.10
CA HIS A 5 -6.32 3.96 9.20
C HIS A 5 -5.95 4.68 7.90
N ASN A 6 -4.68 4.62 7.53
CA ASN A 6 -4.16 5.32 6.36
C ASN A 6 -3.68 4.30 5.33
N LEU A 7 -4.28 4.31 4.14
CA LEU A 7 -3.77 3.65 2.95
C LEU A 7 -3.21 4.71 2.02
N LEU A 8 -1.93 4.60 1.67
CA LEU A 8 -1.31 5.44 0.65
C LEU A 8 -1.43 4.76 -0.72
N VAL A 9 -1.98 5.45 -1.72
CA VAL A 9 -2.06 4.92 -3.09
C VAL A 9 -1.28 5.82 -4.03
N ILE A 10 -0.38 5.24 -4.82
CA ILE A 10 0.43 5.92 -5.83
C ILE A 10 0.02 5.46 -7.22
N GLU A 11 -0.20 6.41 -8.11
CA GLU A 11 -0.35 6.11 -9.53
C GLU A 11 1.03 5.91 -10.18
N ALA A 12 1.28 4.73 -10.73
CA ALA A 12 2.46 4.43 -11.54
C ALA A 12 2.35 5.11 -12.91
N LYS A 13 3.12 6.17 -13.09
CA LYS A 13 3.21 6.88 -14.37
C LYS A 13 3.88 6.00 -15.43
N ASN A 14 3.39 6.08 -16.67
CA ASN A 14 3.92 5.36 -17.83
C ASN A 14 3.94 3.83 -17.67
N ALA A 15 3.00 3.28 -16.89
CA ALA A 15 2.90 1.86 -16.60
C ALA A 15 4.15 1.24 -15.91
N ASP A 16 5.02 2.07 -15.32
CA ASP A 16 6.24 1.61 -14.65
C ASP A 16 5.95 1.34 -13.17
N LEU A 17 5.44 0.13 -12.88
CA LEU A 17 5.14 -0.31 -11.52
C LEU A 17 6.37 -0.33 -10.61
N ALA A 18 7.56 -0.64 -11.13
CA ALA A 18 8.78 -0.69 -10.34
C ALA A 18 9.18 0.71 -9.86
N ARG A 19 9.12 1.70 -10.75
CA ARG A 19 9.35 3.11 -10.38
C ARG A 19 8.26 3.61 -9.44
N GLY A 20 7.00 3.29 -9.71
CA GLY A 20 5.89 3.65 -8.82
C GLY A 20 6.03 3.04 -7.42
N PHE A 21 6.50 1.79 -7.33
CA PHE A 21 6.77 1.14 -6.04
C PHE A 21 7.95 1.80 -5.31
N THR A 22 8.99 2.22 -6.02
CA THR A 22 10.11 2.98 -5.43
C THR A 22 9.60 4.29 -4.81
N GLN A 23 8.71 5.00 -5.50
CA GLN A 23 8.07 6.20 -4.96
C GLN A 23 7.21 5.87 -3.73
N LEU A 24 6.38 4.83 -3.80
CA LEU A 24 5.57 4.37 -2.67
C LEU A 24 6.43 4.07 -1.43
N ALA A 25 7.53 3.36 -1.60
CA ALA A 25 8.44 3.03 -0.49
C ALA A 25 9.02 4.28 0.18
N ILE A 26 9.43 5.26 -0.62
CA ILE A 26 9.95 6.54 -0.10
C ILE A 26 8.86 7.30 0.65
N GLU A 27 7.64 7.36 0.11
CA GLU A 27 6.53 8.08 0.74
C GLU A 27 6.03 7.39 2.01
N LEU A 28 6.06 6.06 2.10
CA LEU A 28 5.77 5.32 3.34
C LEU A 28 6.80 5.63 4.44
N ILE A 29 8.08 5.74 4.08
CA ILE A 29 9.15 6.15 5.00
C ILE A 29 8.95 7.61 5.45
N ALA A 30 8.56 8.51 4.54
CA ALA A 30 8.26 9.89 4.90
C ALA A 30 7.03 9.98 5.82
N LEU A 31 5.98 9.20 5.53
CA LEU A 31 4.79 9.11 6.35
C LEU A 31 5.09 8.63 7.77
N ASP A 32 5.96 7.63 7.94
CA ASP A 32 6.44 7.15 9.25
C ASP A 32 7.05 8.28 10.10
N GLN A 33 7.72 9.25 9.49
CA GLN A 33 8.36 10.36 10.19
C GLN A 33 7.38 11.45 10.64
N TRP A 34 6.24 11.61 9.98
CA TRP A 34 5.31 12.72 10.23
C TRP A 34 3.98 12.29 10.86
N THR A 35 3.62 11.02 10.73
CA THR A 35 2.37 10.51 11.29
C THR A 35 2.43 10.46 12.81
N THR A 36 1.33 10.85 13.47
CA THR A 36 1.11 10.63 14.91
C THR A 36 0.47 9.27 15.19
N SER A 37 0.24 8.45 14.17
CA SER A 37 -0.32 7.11 14.32
C SER A 37 0.67 6.18 15.02
N ASN A 38 0.13 5.30 15.87
CA ASN A 38 0.89 4.23 16.53
C ASN A 38 0.73 2.87 15.82
N GLU A 39 0.08 2.83 14.65
CA GLU A 39 -0.03 1.59 13.88
C GLU A 39 1.36 1.05 13.54
N PRO A 40 1.65 -0.25 13.77
CA PRO A 40 2.97 -0.84 13.55
C PRO A 40 3.28 -1.04 12.06
N LEU A 41 2.24 -1.13 11.23
CA LEU A 41 2.30 -1.35 9.80
C LEU A 41 1.70 -0.14 9.08
N LEU A 42 2.38 0.35 8.06
CA LEU A 42 1.84 1.34 7.12
C LEU A 42 1.66 0.69 5.77
N TYR A 43 0.43 0.68 5.26
CA TYR A 43 0.08 0.02 4.01
C TYR A 43 0.08 1.00 2.85
N GLY A 44 0.51 0.48 1.70
CA GLY A 44 0.59 1.21 0.45
C GLY A 44 0.16 0.37 -0.73
N ALA A 45 -0.26 1.02 -1.80
CA ALA A 45 -0.47 0.39 -3.09
C ALA A 45 0.08 1.27 -4.22
N VAL A 46 0.57 0.64 -5.27
CA VAL A 46 0.89 1.27 -6.55
C VAL A 46 -0.06 0.72 -7.62
N SER A 47 -0.56 1.60 -8.50
CA SER A 47 -1.48 1.19 -9.56
C SER A 47 -1.25 1.93 -10.88
N THR A 48 -1.42 1.21 -11.99
CA THR A 48 -1.52 1.77 -13.35
C THR A 48 -2.98 1.98 -13.79
N GLY A 49 -3.94 1.77 -12.89
CA GLY A 49 -5.38 1.71 -13.15
C GLY A 49 -5.86 0.29 -13.46
N ASP A 50 -5.18 -0.40 -14.36
CA ASP A 50 -5.49 -1.78 -14.78
C ASP A 50 -4.75 -2.86 -13.98
N VAL A 51 -3.67 -2.52 -13.29
CA VAL A 51 -2.92 -3.41 -12.40
C VAL A 51 -2.65 -2.72 -11.07
N TRP A 52 -2.75 -3.47 -9.97
CA TRP A 52 -2.45 -3.04 -8.61
C TRP A 52 -1.41 -3.95 -7.97
N GLN A 53 -0.51 -3.36 -7.20
CA GLN A 53 0.48 -4.06 -6.39
C GLN A 53 0.57 -3.40 -5.01
N PHE A 54 0.65 -4.23 -3.96
CA PHE A 54 0.70 -3.75 -2.59
C PHE A 54 2.12 -3.70 -2.02
N GLY A 55 2.30 -2.84 -1.03
CA GLY A 55 3.50 -2.76 -0.20
C GLY A 55 3.15 -2.44 1.24
N VAL A 56 4.05 -2.80 2.15
CA VAL A 56 3.89 -2.51 3.57
C VAL A 56 5.22 -2.10 4.19
N LEU A 57 5.19 -1.05 5.01
CA LEU A 57 6.29 -0.68 5.88
C LEU A 57 6.05 -1.28 7.28
N ASN A 58 6.92 -2.19 7.69
CA ASN A 58 7.04 -2.56 9.10
C ASN A 58 7.91 -1.51 9.81
N ARG A 59 7.28 -0.71 10.67
CA ARG A 59 7.93 0.46 11.30
C ARG A 59 8.92 0.08 12.39
N GLU A 60 8.71 -1.05 13.06
CA GLU A 60 9.60 -1.56 14.10
C GLU A 60 10.90 -2.10 13.48
N ARG A 61 10.77 -2.92 12.44
CA ARG A 61 11.90 -3.52 11.72
C ARG A 61 12.55 -2.57 10.73
N LYS A 62 11.91 -1.43 10.42
CA LYS A 62 12.31 -0.49 9.35
C LYS A 62 12.50 -1.19 8.01
N GLN A 63 11.54 -2.05 7.66
CA GLN A 63 11.56 -2.88 6.46
C GLN A 63 10.35 -2.60 5.58
N ILE A 64 10.62 -2.25 4.33
CA ILE A 64 9.61 -2.22 3.27
C ILE A 64 9.51 -3.62 2.66
N GLN A 65 8.30 -4.13 2.55
CA GLN A 65 8.01 -5.38 1.83
C GLN A 65 7.14 -5.06 0.62
N GLN A 66 7.53 -5.62 -0.52
CA GLN A 66 6.77 -5.59 -1.76
C GLN A 66 6.03 -6.90 -1.89
N ASP A 67 4.71 -6.85 -2.06
CA ASP A 67 3.96 -8.02 -2.48
C ASP A 67 4.19 -8.24 -3.98
N LEU A 68 4.59 -9.45 -4.36
CA LEU A 68 4.80 -9.81 -5.76
C LEU A 68 3.49 -10.14 -6.49
N ASN A 69 2.38 -10.28 -5.76
CA ASN A 69 1.06 -10.46 -6.36
C ASN A 69 0.63 -9.19 -7.10
N LEU A 70 0.14 -9.39 -8.33
CA LEU A 70 -0.41 -8.35 -9.16
C LEU A 70 -1.91 -8.61 -9.34
N TYR A 71 -2.73 -7.62 -8.97
CA TYR A 71 -4.17 -7.69 -9.09
C TYR A 71 -4.60 -6.92 -10.34
N ARG A 72 -5.09 -7.64 -11.35
CA ARG A 72 -5.53 -7.05 -12.62
C ARG A 72 -7.00 -6.68 -12.53
N VAL A 73 -7.36 -5.51 -13.04
CA VAL A 73 -8.74 -5.05 -13.13
C VAL A 73 -9.23 -5.21 -14.57
N PRO A 74 -10.39 -5.86 -14.81
CA PRO A 74 -11.38 -6.30 -13.84
C PRO A 74 -11.22 -7.73 -13.30
N ALA A 75 -10.23 -8.50 -13.78
CA ALA A 75 -10.13 -9.94 -13.55
C ALA A 75 -10.08 -10.35 -12.06
N ASP A 76 -9.37 -9.57 -11.24
CA ASP A 76 -9.01 -9.88 -9.86
C ASP A 76 -9.68 -8.90 -8.88
N LEU A 77 -10.81 -8.28 -9.28
CA LEU A 77 -11.50 -7.24 -8.50
C LEU A 77 -11.88 -7.70 -7.09
N ASN A 78 -12.38 -8.92 -6.94
CA ASN A 78 -12.82 -9.42 -5.64
C ASN A 78 -11.65 -9.51 -4.65
N ASP A 79 -10.49 -9.99 -5.09
CA ASP A 79 -9.31 -10.13 -4.24
C ASP A 79 -8.70 -8.75 -3.93
N LEU A 80 -8.68 -7.84 -4.92
CA LEU A 80 -8.27 -6.45 -4.73
C LEU A 80 -9.13 -5.76 -3.67
N PHE A 81 -10.45 -5.81 -3.81
CA PHE A 81 -11.37 -5.17 -2.85
C PHE A 81 -11.31 -5.82 -1.48
N SER A 82 -11.21 -7.15 -1.42
CA SER A 82 -11.04 -7.86 -0.14
C SER A 82 -9.79 -7.38 0.59
N SER A 83 -8.70 -7.21 -0.17
CA SER A 83 -7.45 -6.68 0.38
C SER A 83 -7.62 -5.25 0.89
N LEU A 84 -8.19 -4.34 0.09
CA LEU A 84 -8.45 -2.95 0.51
C LEU A 84 -9.33 -2.87 1.76
N VAL A 85 -10.39 -3.67 1.83
CA VAL A 85 -11.30 -3.73 2.98
C VAL A 85 -10.59 -4.28 4.22
N ALA A 86 -9.75 -5.30 4.07
CA ALA A 86 -8.98 -5.84 5.18
C ALA A 86 -7.97 -4.81 5.74
N ILE A 87 -7.30 -4.03 4.88
CA ILE A 87 -6.39 -2.94 5.30
C ILE A 87 -7.15 -1.88 6.11
N LEU A 88 -8.30 -1.44 5.61
CA LEU A 88 -9.08 -0.37 6.24
C LEU A 88 -9.76 -0.80 7.56
N ASN A 89 -9.91 -2.11 7.78
CA ASN A 89 -10.52 -2.67 8.99
C ASN A 89 -9.51 -3.37 9.94
N ASN A 90 -8.21 -3.35 9.62
CA ASN A 90 -7.13 -3.99 10.37
C ASN A 90 -7.24 -5.52 10.50
N ASN A 91 -7.69 -6.20 9.44
CA ASN A 91 -7.86 -7.67 9.37
C ASN A 91 -6.92 -8.33 8.33
N PHE A 92 -5.72 -7.76 8.13
CA PHE A 92 -4.78 -8.16 7.07
C PHE A 92 -3.65 -9.05 7.58
#